data_AF-A0A7C6Y0I3-F1
#
_entry.id   AF-A0A7C6Y0I3-F1
#
_cell.length_a   1.000
_cell.length_b   1.000
_cell.length_c   1.000
_cell.angle_alpha   90.00
_cell.angle_beta   90.00
_cell.angle_gamma   90.00
#
_symmetry.space_group_name_H-M   'P 1'
#
loop_
_entity.id
_entity.type
_entity.pdbx_description
1 polymer ?
#
loop_
_entity_poly.entity_id
_entity_poly.type
_entity_poly.pdbx_seq_one_letter_code
_entity_poly.pdbx_strand_id
1 'polypeptide(L)'
;VTDETVLDYLRPRLFEPLGIQHPTWETCPRGINTGGWGLSVRTEDIAHFGQLYLQKGMWNDRRILPEEWVNEATSRRVANGDAADSDWTQGYGYQFWRCRYGAYRGDGAFGQFCLVMPEQDAVLATTAGTGDMQGVLDLVWEHLLPAMADGPLPEDSVAADALRDRLSGLALPMPSGEGSSPVAAQVSGRRYHFAPDSPLRWVRFEFAEGSGSAITLCNDRGEHRIDCGYEKWVRGFTTFDVPSPQPIASAGAWSDRDTYTVCSCLYETPFVTTGTFRFQGDELTATFVRNVSFGPTENEPLMGRAE
;
A
#
# COMPACT_ATOMS: atom_id res chain seq x y z
N VAL A 1 -20.16 -19.40 -17.32
CA VAL A 1 -21.51 -19.40 -16.67
C VAL A 1 -22.26 -18.15 -17.06
N THR A 2 -21.70 -16.95 -16.89
CA THR A 2 -22.36 -15.69 -17.28
C THR A 2 -21.74 -14.99 -18.49
N ASP A 3 -20.56 -15.41 -18.93
CA ASP A 3 -19.76 -14.77 -20.00
C ASP A 3 -19.42 -13.29 -19.76
N GLU A 4 -19.56 -12.84 -18.50
CA GLU A 4 -19.16 -11.51 -18.01
C GLU A 4 -17.78 -11.57 -17.35
N THR A 5 -17.08 -10.43 -17.30
CA THR A 5 -15.93 -10.29 -16.39
C THR A 5 -16.43 -10.36 -14.93
N VAL A 6 -15.55 -10.71 -13.98
CA VAL A 6 -15.93 -10.77 -12.55
C VAL A 6 -16.34 -9.39 -12.06
N LEU A 7 -15.64 -8.35 -12.51
CA LEU A 7 -15.98 -6.96 -12.20
C LEU A 7 -17.40 -6.61 -12.68
N ASP A 8 -17.75 -6.95 -13.93
CA ASP A 8 -19.07 -6.65 -14.49
C ASP A 8 -20.18 -7.49 -13.84
N TYR A 9 -19.89 -8.75 -13.55
CA TYR A 9 -20.81 -9.63 -12.82
C TYR A 9 -21.15 -9.08 -11.43
N LEU A 10 -20.14 -8.61 -10.69
CA LEU A 10 -20.30 -8.11 -9.32
C LEU A 10 -20.83 -6.68 -9.25
N ARG A 11 -20.67 -5.87 -10.30
CA ARG A 11 -21.08 -4.45 -10.31
C ARG A 11 -22.53 -4.23 -9.87
N PRO A 12 -23.57 -4.80 -10.53
CA PRO A 12 -24.96 -4.59 -10.11
C PRO A 12 -25.38 -5.45 -8.90
N ARG A 13 -24.57 -6.46 -8.53
CA ARG A 13 -24.92 -7.48 -7.53
C ARG A 13 -24.34 -7.19 -6.15
N LEU A 14 -23.19 -6.52 -6.09
CA LEU A 14 -22.43 -6.28 -4.87
C LEU A 14 -21.98 -4.82 -4.78
N PHE A 15 -21.27 -4.31 -5.78
CA PHE A 15 -20.65 -2.98 -5.70
C PHE A 15 -21.68 -1.86 -5.64
N GLU A 16 -22.62 -1.80 -6.59
CA GLU A 16 -23.68 -0.78 -6.61
C GLU A 16 -24.59 -0.84 -5.36
N PRO A 17 -25.08 -2.01 -4.91
CA PRO A 17 -25.85 -2.09 -3.67
C PRO A 17 -25.11 -1.58 -2.42
N LEU A 18 -23.80 -1.80 -2.33
CA LEU A 18 -22.97 -1.33 -1.22
C LEU A 18 -22.48 0.11 -1.39
N GLY A 19 -22.83 0.78 -2.49
CA GLY A 19 -22.38 2.13 -2.79
C GLY A 19 -20.90 2.24 -3.14
N ILE A 20 -20.25 1.12 -3.52
CA ILE A 20 -18.84 1.07 -3.89
C ILE A 20 -18.66 1.69 -5.27
N GLN A 21 -18.03 2.86 -5.32
CA GLN A 21 -17.89 3.65 -6.53
C GLN A 21 -16.55 3.40 -7.21
N HIS A 22 -16.58 3.28 -8.54
CA HIS A 22 -15.40 3.13 -9.38
C HIS A 22 -14.44 1.98 -9.00
N PRO A 23 -14.93 0.76 -8.67
CA PRO A 23 -14.03 -0.37 -8.46
C PRO A 23 -13.26 -0.67 -9.75
N THR A 24 -11.95 -0.86 -9.63
CA THR A 24 -11.10 -1.36 -10.72
C THR A 24 -10.56 -2.73 -10.34
N TRP A 25 -10.33 -3.58 -11.34
CA TRP A 25 -9.80 -4.91 -11.11
C TRP A 25 -8.79 -5.24 -12.21
N GLU A 26 -7.56 -5.53 -11.83
CA GLU A 26 -6.50 -5.92 -12.75
C GLU A 26 -6.95 -7.03 -13.71
N THR A 27 -6.53 -6.90 -14.97
CA THR A 27 -6.80 -7.86 -16.03
C THR A 27 -5.50 -8.36 -16.64
N CYS A 28 -5.45 -9.65 -16.97
CA CYS A 28 -4.38 -10.16 -17.81
C CYS A 28 -4.50 -9.64 -19.26
N PRO A 29 -3.50 -9.83 -20.14
CA PRO A 29 -3.55 -9.37 -21.54
C PRO A 29 -4.72 -9.93 -22.36
N ARG A 30 -5.41 -10.97 -21.87
CA ARG A 30 -6.62 -11.53 -22.50
C ARG A 30 -7.92 -10.87 -22.02
N GLY A 31 -7.85 -9.85 -21.16
CA GLY A 31 -9.00 -9.15 -20.58
C GLY A 31 -9.70 -9.89 -19.44
N ILE A 32 -9.06 -10.91 -18.85
CA ILE A 32 -9.63 -11.71 -17.75
C ILE A 32 -9.17 -11.12 -16.42
N ASN A 33 -10.10 -10.85 -15.49
CA ASN A 33 -9.74 -10.39 -14.15
C ASN A 33 -8.94 -11.45 -13.39
N THR A 34 -7.96 -11.01 -12.62
CA THR A 34 -7.06 -11.87 -11.82
C THR A 34 -7.77 -12.70 -10.76
N GLY A 35 -8.88 -12.20 -10.20
CA GLY A 35 -9.80 -12.94 -9.32
C GLY A 35 -9.30 -13.24 -7.90
N GLY A 36 -7.98 -13.40 -7.68
CA GLY A 36 -7.37 -13.62 -6.37
C GLY A 36 -6.61 -12.42 -5.78
N TRP A 37 -6.42 -11.35 -6.56
CA TRP A 37 -5.79 -10.08 -6.14
C TRP A 37 -6.21 -8.96 -7.10
N GLY A 38 -5.72 -7.74 -6.92
CA GLY A 38 -5.79 -6.68 -7.93
C GLY A 38 -7.12 -5.92 -8.01
N LEU A 39 -8.04 -6.15 -7.07
CA LEU A 39 -9.19 -5.26 -6.84
C LEU A 39 -8.72 -4.01 -6.11
N SER A 40 -9.02 -2.83 -6.64
CA SER A 40 -8.81 -1.55 -5.98
C SER A 40 -10.16 -0.89 -5.68
N VAL A 41 -10.36 -0.59 -4.40
CA VAL A 41 -11.52 0.09 -3.81
C VAL A 41 -11.02 0.96 -2.65
N ARG A 42 -11.87 1.82 -2.10
CA ARG A 42 -11.48 2.65 -0.96
C ARG A 42 -11.54 1.87 0.35
N THR A 43 -10.86 2.35 1.38
CA THR A 43 -10.86 1.69 2.69
C THR A 43 -12.27 1.63 3.29
N GLU A 44 -13.09 2.65 3.07
CA GLU A 44 -14.51 2.65 3.48
C GLU A 44 -15.34 1.57 2.75
N ASP A 45 -15.02 1.27 1.50
CA ASP A 45 -15.73 0.25 0.71
C ASP A 45 -15.41 -1.17 1.25
N ILE A 46 -14.19 -1.38 1.73
CA ILE A 46 -13.80 -2.60 2.45
C ILE A 46 -14.62 -2.73 3.74
N ALA A 47 -14.80 -1.63 4.48
CA ALA A 47 -15.63 -1.63 5.69
C ALA A 47 -17.11 -1.94 5.37
N HIS A 48 -17.67 -1.40 4.29
CA HIS A 48 -19.03 -1.75 3.84
C HIS A 48 -19.16 -3.24 3.52
N PHE A 49 -18.16 -3.84 2.86
CA PHE A 49 -18.13 -5.27 2.61
C PHE A 49 -18.08 -6.08 3.93
N GLY A 50 -17.25 -5.68 4.89
CA GLY A 50 -17.22 -6.30 6.21
C GLY A 50 -18.55 -6.16 6.95
N GLN A 51 -19.19 -4.99 6.85
CA GLN A 51 -20.48 -4.71 7.48
C GLN A 51 -21.60 -5.58 6.89
N LEU A 52 -21.59 -5.81 5.57
CA LEU A 52 -22.50 -6.77 4.93
C LEU A 52 -22.37 -8.18 5.55
N TYR A 53 -21.15 -8.62 5.82
CA TYR A 53 -20.87 -9.92 6.44
C TYR A 53 -21.26 -9.96 7.92
N LEU A 54 -21.01 -8.88 8.67
CA LEU A 54 -21.48 -8.70 10.04
C LEU A 54 -23.01 -8.78 10.12
N GLN A 55 -23.70 -8.15 9.17
CA GLN A 55 -25.17 -8.15 9.02
C GLN A 55 -25.70 -9.42 8.33
N LYS A 56 -24.88 -10.48 8.22
CA LYS A 56 -25.27 -11.79 7.67
C LYS A 56 -25.92 -11.71 6.29
N GLY A 57 -25.39 -10.82 5.45
CA GLY A 57 -25.79 -10.65 4.06
C GLY A 57 -26.95 -9.67 3.83
N MET A 58 -27.42 -8.98 4.86
CA MET A 58 -28.40 -7.88 4.73
C MET A 58 -27.68 -6.54 4.59
N TRP A 59 -28.22 -5.65 3.75
CA TRP A 59 -27.75 -4.28 3.59
C TRP A 59 -28.94 -3.38 3.26
N ASN A 60 -29.20 -2.35 4.07
CA ASN A 60 -30.34 -1.44 3.91
C ASN A 60 -31.66 -2.19 3.61
N ASP A 61 -32.04 -3.12 4.48
CA ASP A 61 -33.23 -3.99 4.37
C ASP A 61 -33.29 -4.91 3.14
N ARG A 62 -32.23 -4.98 2.33
CA ARG A 62 -32.12 -5.86 1.17
C ARG A 62 -31.16 -7.01 1.46
N ARG A 63 -31.58 -8.24 1.15
CA ARG A 63 -30.69 -9.40 1.16
C ARG A 63 -29.80 -9.42 -0.09
N ILE A 64 -28.50 -9.28 0.11
CA ILE A 64 -27.48 -9.38 -0.93
C ILE A 64 -26.85 -10.77 -0.93
N LEU A 65 -26.57 -11.32 0.26
CA LEU A 65 -26.05 -12.68 0.43
C LEU A 65 -27.03 -13.54 1.27
N PRO A 66 -27.18 -14.84 0.95
CA PRO A 66 -27.85 -15.78 1.85
C PRO A 66 -27.12 -15.84 3.20
N GLU A 67 -27.86 -15.83 4.32
CA GLU A 67 -27.26 -15.95 5.66
C GLU A 67 -26.49 -17.27 5.81
N GLU A 68 -27.03 -18.36 5.26
CA GLU A 68 -26.36 -19.66 5.25
C GLU A 68 -25.00 -19.61 4.56
N TRP A 69 -24.90 -18.88 3.44
CA TRP A 69 -23.62 -18.67 2.74
C TRP A 69 -22.63 -17.91 3.61
N VAL A 70 -23.05 -16.84 4.29
CA VAL A 70 -22.17 -16.07 5.17
C VAL A 70 -21.65 -16.94 6.31
N ASN A 71 -22.53 -17.71 6.96
CA ASN A 71 -22.16 -18.63 8.03
C ASN A 71 -21.18 -19.70 7.53
N GLU A 72 -21.44 -20.25 6.34
CA GLU A 72 -20.62 -21.28 5.74
C GLU A 72 -19.23 -20.75 5.34
N ALA A 73 -19.16 -19.60 4.67
CA ALA A 73 -17.94 -18.98 4.17
C ALA A 73 -16.99 -18.56 5.29
N THR A 74 -17.54 -18.15 6.45
CA THR A 74 -16.76 -17.64 7.60
C THR A 74 -16.53 -18.69 8.68
N SER A 75 -17.04 -19.91 8.51
CA SER A 75 -16.77 -21.04 9.40
C SER A 75 -15.40 -21.68 9.15
N ARG A 76 -14.87 -22.37 10.17
CA ARG A 76 -13.63 -23.17 10.03
C ARG A 76 -13.91 -24.40 9.17
N ARG A 77 -13.58 -24.33 7.87
CA ARG A 77 -13.69 -25.45 6.91
C ARG A 77 -12.43 -26.31 6.89
N VAL A 78 -11.27 -25.69 7.06
CA VAL A 78 -9.98 -26.38 7.13
C VAL A 78 -9.13 -25.83 8.27
N ALA A 79 -8.29 -26.70 8.84
CA ALA A 79 -7.24 -26.31 9.77
C ALA A 79 -6.03 -25.74 9.00
N ASN A 80 -5.33 -24.77 9.59
CA ASN A 80 -4.13 -24.14 9.02
C ASN A 80 -2.99 -23.99 10.06
N GLY A 81 -3.12 -24.66 11.21
CA GLY A 81 -2.10 -24.75 12.26
C GLY A 81 -2.74 -24.93 13.64
N ASP A 82 -1.91 -24.98 14.67
CA ASP A 82 -2.32 -25.32 16.05
C ASP A 82 -1.88 -24.29 17.11
N ALA A 83 -1.19 -23.22 16.71
CA ALA A 83 -0.79 -22.16 17.64
C ALA A 83 -2.02 -21.39 18.13
N ALA A 84 -2.25 -21.32 19.44
CA ALA A 84 -3.43 -20.66 19.98
C ALA A 84 -3.31 -19.12 19.98
N ASP A 85 -2.08 -18.62 20.01
CA ASP A 85 -1.72 -17.20 20.11
C ASP A 85 -1.50 -16.52 18.76
N SER A 86 -1.75 -17.22 17.64
CA SER A 86 -1.59 -16.68 16.29
C SER A 86 -2.92 -16.59 15.55
N ASP A 87 -3.18 -15.47 14.88
CA ASP A 87 -4.37 -15.33 14.02
C ASP A 87 -4.26 -16.10 12.69
N TRP A 88 -3.10 -16.68 12.39
CA TRP A 88 -2.84 -17.44 11.15
C TRP A 88 -3.17 -18.92 11.25
N THR A 89 -3.52 -19.40 12.45
CA THR A 89 -3.71 -20.83 12.77
C THR A 89 -5.13 -21.14 13.26
N GLN A 90 -6.05 -20.19 13.15
CA GLN A 90 -7.42 -20.33 13.67
C GLN A 90 -8.39 -21.04 12.71
N GLY A 91 -7.90 -21.42 11.54
CA GLY A 91 -8.64 -22.06 10.46
C GLY A 91 -8.98 -21.13 9.29
N TYR A 92 -9.53 -21.72 8.24
CA TYR A 92 -9.93 -21.02 7.03
C TYR A 92 -11.28 -21.53 6.52
N GLY A 93 -12.12 -20.60 6.08
CA GLY A 93 -13.40 -20.81 5.39
C GLY A 93 -13.35 -20.15 4.01
N TYR A 94 -14.35 -20.37 3.15
CA TYR A 94 -14.33 -19.94 1.73
C TYR A 94 -13.84 -18.49 1.48
N GLN A 95 -12.52 -18.33 1.31
CA GLN A 95 -11.82 -17.04 1.14
C GLN A 95 -11.72 -16.15 2.40
N PHE A 96 -11.94 -16.71 3.60
CA PHE A 96 -11.82 -16.01 4.88
C PHE A 96 -10.90 -16.74 5.86
N TRP A 97 -9.98 -15.99 6.46
CA TRP A 97 -9.20 -16.45 7.60
C TRP A 97 -10.02 -16.30 8.87
N ARG A 98 -10.02 -17.33 9.72
CA ARG A 98 -10.48 -17.19 11.10
C ARG A 98 -9.41 -16.42 11.89
N CYS A 99 -9.85 -15.73 12.94
CA CYS A 99 -8.99 -15.04 13.88
C CYS A 99 -9.26 -15.51 15.30
N ARG A 100 -8.44 -15.05 16.24
CA ARG A 100 -8.72 -15.15 17.67
C ARG A 100 -10.00 -14.36 17.99
N TYR A 101 -10.53 -14.56 19.20
CA TYR A 101 -11.70 -13.81 19.69
C TYR A 101 -12.95 -13.93 18.82
N GLY A 102 -13.15 -15.09 18.17
CA GLY A 102 -14.34 -15.35 17.36
C GLY A 102 -14.42 -14.55 16.05
N ALA A 103 -13.43 -13.71 15.74
CA ALA A 103 -13.36 -12.90 14.54
C ALA A 103 -12.97 -13.70 13.30
N TYR A 104 -13.15 -13.07 12.13
CA TYR A 104 -12.65 -13.56 10.84
C TYR A 104 -12.28 -12.37 9.96
N ARG A 105 -11.44 -12.61 8.94
CA ARG A 105 -10.97 -11.54 8.05
C ARG A 105 -10.83 -11.95 6.59
N GLY A 106 -11.09 -10.98 5.71
CA GLY A 106 -10.44 -10.93 4.40
C GLY A 106 -9.01 -10.42 4.59
N ASP A 107 -8.04 -11.04 3.91
CA ASP A 107 -6.61 -10.83 4.14
C ASP A 107 -5.89 -10.54 2.82
N GLY A 108 -5.25 -9.38 2.75
CA GLY A 108 -4.39 -8.97 1.66
C GLY A 108 -2.99 -8.63 2.17
N ALA A 109 -2.00 -8.95 1.33
CA ALA A 109 -0.59 -8.74 1.67
C ALA A 109 -0.30 -7.31 2.15
N PHE A 110 0.60 -7.21 3.11
CA PHE A 110 1.08 -5.94 3.69
C PHE A 110 0.07 -5.19 4.58
N GLY A 111 -0.92 -5.91 5.12
CA GLY A 111 -1.86 -5.39 6.12
C GLY A 111 -3.15 -4.82 5.53
N GLN A 112 -3.61 -5.36 4.41
CA GLN A 112 -4.95 -5.03 3.89
C GLN A 112 -5.95 -5.95 4.58
N PHE A 113 -6.73 -5.44 5.53
CA PHE A 113 -7.66 -6.26 6.28
C PHE A 113 -9.09 -5.78 6.14
N CYS A 114 -9.99 -6.76 6.05
CA CYS A 114 -11.41 -6.63 6.33
C CYS A 114 -11.71 -7.52 7.53
N LEU A 115 -11.50 -7.04 8.75
CA LEU A 115 -11.69 -7.79 9.99
C LEU A 115 -13.12 -7.60 10.49
N VAL A 116 -13.86 -8.69 10.65
CA VAL A 116 -15.22 -8.71 11.19
C VAL A 116 -15.19 -9.34 12.58
N MET A 117 -15.82 -8.67 13.54
CA MET A 117 -15.86 -9.03 14.96
C MET A 117 -17.31 -9.21 15.40
N PRO A 118 -17.93 -10.38 15.12
CA PRO A 118 -19.37 -10.58 15.33
C PRO A 118 -19.82 -10.43 16.78
N GLU A 119 -18.98 -10.86 17.73
CA GLU A 119 -19.29 -10.77 19.17
C GLU A 119 -19.28 -9.32 19.67
N GLN A 120 -18.61 -8.41 18.97
CA GLN A 120 -18.48 -7.00 19.32
C GLN A 120 -19.32 -6.08 18.44
N ASP A 121 -20.10 -6.64 17.51
CA ASP A 121 -20.86 -5.89 16.49
C ASP A 121 -20.00 -4.83 15.76
N ALA A 122 -18.77 -5.22 15.39
CA ALA A 122 -17.76 -4.30 14.86
C ALA A 122 -17.09 -4.81 13.59
N VAL A 123 -16.63 -3.86 12.76
CA VAL A 123 -15.81 -4.09 11.58
C VAL A 123 -14.61 -3.13 11.62
N LEU A 124 -13.43 -3.66 11.32
CA LEU A 124 -12.22 -2.88 11.12
C LEU A 124 -11.72 -3.12 9.69
N ALA A 125 -11.55 -2.04 8.94
CA ALA A 125 -10.89 -2.06 7.63
C ALA A 125 -9.54 -1.35 7.71
N THR A 126 -8.50 -1.96 7.13
CA THR A 126 -7.17 -1.36 7.03
C THR A 126 -6.64 -1.45 5.61
N THR A 127 -5.98 -0.39 5.17
CA THR A 127 -5.09 -0.38 4.00
C THR A 127 -3.73 0.11 4.47
N ALA A 128 -2.69 -0.71 4.32
CA ALA A 128 -1.39 -0.49 4.96
C ALA A 128 -0.23 -0.86 4.03
N GLY A 129 1.00 -0.62 4.48
CA GLY A 129 2.22 -1.04 3.80
C GLY A 129 3.24 -1.53 4.81
N THR A 130 2.91 -2.59 5.57
CA THR A 130 3.74 -3.17 6.63
C THR A 130 4.00 -4.66 6.42
N GLY A 131 5.22 -5.13 6.72
CA GLY A 131 5.54 -6.56 6.75
C GLY A 131 5.04 -7.26 8.02
N ASP A 132 4.82 -6.51 9.10
CA ASP A 132 4.36 -7.04 10.38
C ASP A 132 2.82 -7.06 10.45
N MET A 133 2.24 -8.03 9.75
CA MET A 133 0.78 -8.19 9.66
C MET A 133 0.16 -8.73 10.96
N GLN A 134 0.88 -9.58 11.70
CA GLN A 134 0.41 -10.08 12.99
C GLN A 134 0.42 -8.98 14.05
N GLY A 135 1.45 -8.12 14.07
CA GLY A 135 1.52 -6.99 14.99
C GLY A 135 0.37 -6.00 14.81
N VAL A 136 -0.12 -5.80 13.59
CA VAL A 136 -1.34 -4.99 13.36
C VAL A 136 -2.55 -5.60 14.06
N LEU A 137 -2.76 -6.92 13.95
CA LEU A 137 -3.87 -7.61 14.62
C LEU A 137 -3.68 -7.59 16.14
N ASP A 138 -2.45 -7.78 16.63
CA ASP A 138 -2.13 -7.71 18.06
C ASP A 138 -2.50 -6.36 18.67
N LEU A 139 -2.22 -5.24 17.97
CA LEU A 139 -2.63 -3.90 18.41
C LEU A 139 -4.16 -3.74 18.48
N VAL A 140 -4.91 -4.39 17.60
CA VAL A 140 -6.38 -4.41 17.68
C VAL A 140 -6.83 -5.10 18.96
N TRP A 141 -6.25 -6.26 19.27
CA TRP A 141 -6.59 -7.04 20.45
C TRP A 141 -6.11 -6.41 21.75
N GLU A 142 -5.00 -5.68 21.72
CA GLU A 142 -4.43 -4.98 22.87
C GLU A 142 -5.18 -3.69 23.19
N HIS A 143 -5.57 -2.92 22.18
CA HIS A 143 -6.07 -1.56 22.39
C HIS A 143 -7.54 -1.37 22.04
N LEU A 144 -8.00 -1.91 20.90
CA LEU A 144 -9.37 -1.65 20.43
C LEU A 144 -10.38 -2.58 21.08
N LEU A 145 -10.12 -3.89 21.08
CA LEU A 145 -11.03 -4.89 21.64
C LEU A 145 -11.38 -4.61 23.12
N PRO A 146 -10.42 -4.31 24.02
CA PRO A 146 -10.74 -4.04 25.43
C PRO A 146 -11.45 -2.69 25.65
N ALA A 147 -11.39 -1.78 24.67
CA ALA A 147 -12.04 -0.47 24.74
C ALA A 147 -13.49 -0.48 24.23
N MET A 148 -13.94 -1.57 23.58
CA MET A 148 -15.32 -1.74 23.16
C MET A 148 -16.21 -2.01 24.37
N ALA A 149 -17.30 -1.25 24.49
CA ALA A 149 -18.27 -1.37 25.58
C ALA A 149 -19.69 -1.51 25.02
N ASP A 150 -20.59 -2.14 25.78
CA ASP A 150 -21.99 -2.38 25.40
C ASP A 150 -22.81 -1.08 25.22
N GLY A 151 -22.27 0.07 25.64
CA GLY A 151 -22.93 1.36 25.55
C GLY A 151 -21.96 2.49 25.23
N PRO A 152 -22.48 3.68 24.90
CA PRO A 152 -21.66 4.84 24.57
C PRO A 152 -20.80 5.23 25.78
N LEU A 153 -19.52 5.47 25.52
CA LEU A 153 -18.61 6.03 26.51
C LEU A 153 -18.95 7.50 26.80
N PRO A 154 -18.65 8.01 28.01
CA PRO A 154 -18.72 9.44 28.28
C PRO A 154 -17.86 10.23 27.28
N GLU A 155 -18.31 11.44 26.94
CA GLU A 155 -17.53 12.33 26.09
C GLU A 155 -16.20 12.71 26.76
N ASP A 156 -15.10 12.51 26.04
CA ASP A 156 -13.76 12.98 26.42
C ASP A 156 -13.25 13.94 25.34
N SER A 157 -13.59 15.21 25.52
CA SER A 157 -13.18 16.27 24.58
C SER A 157 -11.67 16.44 24.51
N VAL A 158 -10.95 16.23 25.62
CA VAL A 158 -9.50 16.36 25.68
C VAL A 158 -8.82 15.26 24.86
N ALA A 159 -9.25 14.01 25.01
CA ALA A 159 -8.73 12.90 24.21
C ALA A 159 -9.10 13.05 22.73
N ALA A 160 -10.32 13.52 22.43
CA ALA A 160 -10.76 13.76 21.06
C ALA A 160 -9.94 14.86 20.36
N ASP A 161 -9.65 15.97 21.06
CA ASP A 161 -8.80 17.05 20.54
C ASP A 161 -7.36 16.57 20.33
N ALA A 162 -6.80 15.83 21.28
CA ALA A 162 -5.47 15.23 21.13
C ALA A 162 -5.39 14.27 19.92
N LEU A 163 -6.45 13.49 19.67
CA LEU A 163 -6.54 12.63 18.49
C LEU A 163 -6.61 13.46 17.19
N ARG A 164 -7.45 14.50 17.15
CA ARG A 164 -7.55 15.39 15.98
C ARG A 164 -6.21 16.07 15.67
N ASP A 165 -5.54 16.58 16.69
CA ASP A 165 -4.22 17.21 16.56
C ASP A 165 -3.22 16.21 15.98
N ARG A 166 -3.16 14.99 16.54
CA ARG A 166 -2.31 13.93 16.02
C ARG A 166 -2.62 13.60 14.56
N LEU A 167 -3.89 13.39 14.21
CA LEU A 167 -4.32 13.06 12.85
C LEU A 167 -3.99 14.18 11.86
N SER A 168 -4.11 15.45 12.27
CA SER A 168 -3.79 16.60 11.42
C SER A 168 -2.30 16.71 11.08
N GLY A 169 -1.43 16.17 11.95
CA GLY A 169 0.02 16.15 11.77
C GLY A 169 0.57 14.90 11.09
N LEU A 170 -0.27 13.90 10.79
CA LEU A 170 0.20 12.69 10.11
C LEU A 170 0.55 12.99 8.65
N ALA A 171 1.79 12.69 8.28
CA ALA A 171 2.28 12.77 6.91
C ALA A 171 3.23 11.61 6.62
N LEU A 172 3.32 11.23 5.35
CA LEU A 172 4.35 10.29 4.92
C LEU A 172 5.74 10.93 5.12
N PRO A 173 6.73 10.19 5.64
CA PRO A 173 8.08 10.71 5.83
C PRO A 173 8.68 11.22 4.52
N MET A 174 9.20 12.44 4.56
CA MET A 174 9.99 13.02 3.46
C MET A 174 11.48 12.76 3.69
N PRO A 175 12.29 12.70 2.63
CA PRO A 175 13.74 12.67 2.77
C PRO A 175 14.21 13.94 3.48
N SER A 176 15.09 13.76 4.48
CA SER A 176 15.69 14.86 5.23
C SER A 176 16.94 15.37 4.52
N GLY A 177 17.21 16.68 4.58
CA GLY A 177 18.41 17.27 4.01
C GLY A 177 18.18 18.62 3.36
N GLU A 178 19.12 19.02 2.51
CA GLU A 178 19.15 20.34 1.87
C GLU A 178 18.58 20.32 0.44
N GLY A 179 18.05 21.45 0.00
CA GLY A 179 17.54 21.61 -1.38
C GLY A 179 18.64 21.75 -2.44
N SER A 180 19.90 21.84 -2.03
CA SER A 180 21.05 22.02 -2.91
C SER A 180 22.32 21.37 -2.35
N SER A 181 23.33 21.17 -3.20
CA SER A 181 24.65 20.71 -2.80
C SER A 181 25.74 21.37 -3.66
N PRO A 182 26.95 21.62 -3.13
CA PRO A 182 28.10 22.08 -3.92
C PRO A 182 28.43 21.22 -5.15
N VAL A 183 28.07 19.93 -5.15
CA VAL A 183 28.32 19.03 -6.29
C VAL A 183 27.14 18.96 -7.26
N ALA A 184 25.97 19.51 -6.91
CA ALA A 184 24.74 19.38 -7.69
C ALA A 184 24.93 19.85 -9.15
N ALA A 185 25.55 21.01 -9.35
CA ALA A 185 25.82 21.55 -10.68
C ALA A 185 26.80 20.68 -11.50
N GLN A 186 27.71 19.95 -10.84
CA GLN A 186 28.69 19.09 -11.49
C GLN A 186 28.08 17.78 -11.96
N VAL A 187 27.10 17.24 -11.22
CA VAL A 187 26.46 15.96 -11.53
C VAL A 187 25.16 16.11 -12.34
N SER A 188 24.55 17.30 -12.32
CA SER A 188 23.33 17.59 -13.08
C SER A 188 23.54 17.41 -14.58
N GLY A 189 22.59 16.74 -15.24
CA GLY A 189 22.62 16.46 -16.68
C GLY A 189 23.50 15.29 -17.10
N ARG A 190 24.39 14.79 -16.23
CA ARG A 190 25.25 13.62 -16.53
C ARG A 190 24.44 12.33 -16.52
N ARG A 191 24.75 11.42 -17.45
CA ARG A 191 24.20 10.06 -17.49
C ARG A 191 25.18 9.10 -16.85
N TYR A 192 24.72 8.40 -15.80
CA TYR A 192 25.47 7.34 -15.16
C TYR A 192 24.97 6.00 -15.67
N HIS A 193 25.82 5.27 -16.38
CA HIS A 193 25.51 3.97 -16.98
C HIS A 193 25.91 2.84 -16.04
N PHE A 194 25.03 1.84 -15.94
CA PHE A 194 25.25 0.65 -15.13
C PHE A 194 25.69 -0.53 -16.00
N ALA A 195 26.14 -1.61 -15.35
CA ALA A 195 26.52 -2.84 -16.05
C ALA A 195 25.35 -3.45 -16.84
N PRO A 196 25.59 -4.21 -17.93
CA PRO A 196 24.53 -4.76 -18.77
C PRO A 196 23.55 -5.70 -18.05
N ASP A 197 23.98 -6.35 -16.97
CA ASP A 197 23.17 -7.23 -16.11
C ASP A 197 22.39 -6.47 -15.03
N SER A 198 22.61 -5.16 -14.88
CA SER A 198 21.85 -4.29 -13.99
C SER A 198 20.38 -4.16 -14.43
N PRO A 199 19.43 -4.05 -13.49
CA PRO A 199 18.04 -3.74 -13.80
C PRO A 199 17.85 -2.33 -14.41
N LEU A 200 18.82 -1.44 -14.18
CA LEU A 200 18.87 -0.11 -14.79
C LEU A 200 19.94 -0.07 -15.88
N ARG A 201 19.65 0.63 -16.98
CA ARG A 201 20.61 0.93 -18.05
C ARG A 201 21.41 2.17 -17.71
N TRP A 202 20.72 3.26 -17.36
CA TRP A 202 21.35 4.48 -16.88
C TRP A 202 20.40 5.32 -16.02
N VAL A 203 20.95 6.29 -15.29
CA VAL A 203 20.21 7.31 -14.57
C VAL A 203 20.79 8.71 -14.85
N ARG A 204 19.92 9.71 -14.88
CA ARG A 204 20.26 11.14 -15.01
C ARG A 204 19.48 11.95 -14.00
N PHE A 205 20.12 12.98 -13.46
CA PHE A 205 19.49 13.93 -12.54
C PHE A 205 19.49 15.32 -13.16
N GLU A 206 18.43 16.09 -12.90
CA GLU A 206 18.32 17.50 -13.21
C GLU A 206 18.01 18.23 -11.91
N PHE A 207 18.98 18.99 -11.39
CA PHE A 207 18.82 19.77 -10.18
C PHE A 207 18.49 21.23 -10.53
N ALA A 208 17.37 21.74 -10.02
CA ALA A 208 17.01 23.15 -10.09
C ALA A 208 17.23 23.78 -8.71
N GLU A 209 17.91 24.93 -8.65
CA GLU A 209 18.20 25.59 -7.37
C GLU A 209 16.90 25.92 -6.62
N GLY A 210 16.74 25.37 -5.42
CA GLY A 210 15.69 25.72 -4.45
C GLY A 210 14.26 25.31 -4.81
N SER A 211 14.00 24.66 -5.95
CA SER A 211 12.62 24.37 -6.39
C SER A 211 12.28 22.89 -6.60
N GLY A 212 13.27 21.99 -6.57
CA GLY A 212 13.12 20.55 -6.74
C GLY A 212 14.15 19.94 -7.70
N SER A 213 13.97 18.67 -8.05
CA SER A 213 14.79 17.96 -9.03
C SER A 213 13.92 17.11 -9.95
N ALA A 214 14.52 16.57 -11.00
CA ALA A 214 13.97 15.45 -11.73
C ALA A 214 14.99 14.33 -11.84
N ILE A 215 14.54 13.11 -11.65
CA ILE A 215 15.30 11.90 -11.92
C ILE A 215 14.74 11.24 -13.17
N THR A 216 15.61 10.90 -14.11
CA THR A 216 15.25 10.11 -15.29
C THR A 216 16.01 8.79 -15.23
N LEU A 217 15.26 7.70 -15.15
CA LEU A 217 15.78 6.33 -15.07
C LEU A 217 15.47 5.62 -16.38
N CYS A 218 16.41 4.84 -16.90
CA CYS A 218 16.19 4.00 -18.07
C CYS A 218 16.32 2.53 -17.70
N ASN A 219 15.32 1.73 -18.07
CA ASN A 219 15.32 0.27 -17.95
C ASN A 219 14.84 -0.35 -19.27
N ASP A 220 14.58 -1.66 -19.29
CA ASP A 220 14.13 -2.37 -20.51
C ASP A 220 12.75 -1.93 -21.02
N ARG A 221 11.99 -1.18 -20.22
CA ARG A 221 10.71 -0.57 -20.61
C ARG A 221 10.87 0.85 -21.16
N GLY A 222 12.09 1.40 -21.20
CA GLY A 222 12.38 2.73 -21.71
C GLY A 222 12.74 3.73 -20.61
N GLU A 223 12.56 5.02 -20.92
CA GLU A 223 12.87 6.13 -20.03
C GLU A 223 11.68 6.49 -19.14
N HIS A 224 11.95 6.72 -17.87
CA HIS A 224 10.98 7.06 -16.83
C HIS A 224 11.44 8.33 -16.11
N ARG A 225 10.74 9.44 -16.34
CA ARG A 225 11.00 10.70 -15.64
C ARG A 225 10.10 10.80 -14.40
N ILE A 226 10.70 11.10 -13.26
CA ILE A 226 10.01 11.36 -11.99
C ILE A 226 10.48 12.74 -11.49
N ASP A 227 9.53 13.66 -11.38
CA ASP A 227 9.79 14.97 -10.78
C ASP A 227 9.69 14.88 -9.25
N CYS A 228 10.64 15.48 -8.55
CA CYS A 228 10.81 15.39 -7.11
C CYS A 228 10.78 16.78 -6.49
N GLY A 229 9.88 17.00 -5.53
CA GLY A 229 9.85 18.24 -4.76
C GLY A 229 10.89 18.28 -3.66
N TYR A 230 11.32 19.48 -3.26
CA TYR A 230 12.02 19.71 -2.00
C TYR A 230 11.01 20.21 -0.96
N GLU A 231 11.00 19.59 0.23
CA GLU A 231 10.04 19.83 1.33
C GLU A 231 8.56 19.77 0.91
N LYS A 232 8.27 19.13 -0.23
CA LYS A 232 6.91 18.95 -0.75
C LYS A 232 6.83 17.71 -1.62
N TRP A 233 5.68 17.06 -1.61
CA TRP A 233 5.38 15.97 -2.55
C TRP A 233 5.00 16.54 -3.91
N VAL A 234 5.68 16.08 -4.97
CA VAL A 234 5.26 16.33 -6.35
C VAL A 234 4.52 15.11 -6.87
N ARG A 235 3.27 15.31 -7.29
CA ARG A 235 2.43 14.25 -7.86
C ARG A 235 2.71 14.10 -9.35
N GLY A 236 2.72 12.87 -9.83
CA GLY A 236 2.86 12.53 -11.24
C GLY A 236 2.36 11.12 -11.51
N PHE A 237 2.84 10.55 -12.62
CA PHE A 237 2.61 9.16 -12.99
C PHE A 237 3.93 8.49 -13.39
N THR A 238 4.05 7.19 -13.14
CA THR A 238 5.22 6.40 -13.54
C THR A 238 4.81 5.06 -14.14
N THR A 239 5.61 4.56 -15.08
CA THR A 239 5.55 3.20 -15.64
C THR A 239 6.81 2.40 -15.29
N PHE A 240 7.56 2.87 -14.28
CA PHE A 240 8.87 2.30 -13.94
C PHE A 240 8.76 0.83 -13.53
N ASP A 241 7.83 0.51 -12.63
CA ASP A 241 7.63 -0.85 -12.09
C ASP A 241 6.62 -1.69 -12.87
N VAL A 242 5.61 -1.05 -13.48
CA VAL A 242 4.49 -1.73 -14.14
C VAL A 242 4.15 -1.09 -15.51
N PRO A 243 3.56 -1.85 -16.45
CA PRO A 243 3.27 -1.35 -17.79
C PRO A 243 2.21 -0.25 -17.85
N SER A 244 1.25 -0.27 -16.93
CA SER A 244 0.21 0.75 -16.82
C SER A 244 0.68 1.91 -15.94
N PRO A 245 0.45 3.18 -16.33
CA PRO A 245 0.79 4.31 -15.48
C PRO A 245 0.22 4.18 -14.07
N GLN A 246 1.05 4.36 -13.05
CA GLN A 246 0.66 4.39 -11.65
C GLN A 246 0.82 5.80 -11.10
N PRO A 247 -0.14 6.29 -10.31
CA PRO A 247 0.02 7.54 -9.58
C PRO A 247 1.19 7.44 -8.61
N ILE A 248 2.02 8.48 -8.60
CA ILE A 248 3.22 8.57 -7.77
C ILE A 248 3.29 9.95 -7.13
N ALA A 249 3.80 10.02 -5.91
CA ALA A 249 4.20 11.24 -5.24
C ALA A 249 5.67 11.12 -4.84
N SER A 250 6.51 12.07 -5.27
CA SER A 250 7.96 12.01 -5.03
C SER A 250 8.52 13.29 -4.44
N ALA A 251 9.49 13.13 -3.55
CA ALA A 251 10.26 14.19 -2.93
C ALA A 251 11.73 13.78 -2.87
N GLY A 252 12.64 14.75 -2.88
CA GLY A 252 14.07 14.48 -2.80
C GLY A 252 14.86 15.60 -2.16
N ALA A 253 15.93 15.23 -1.45
CA ALA A 253 16.82 16.13 -0.74
C ALA A 253 18.26 15.62 -0.76
N TRP A 254 19.21 16.53 -0.62
CA TRP A 254 20.61 16.19 -0.40
C TRP A 254 20.81 15.83 1.08
N SER A 255 20.93 14.53 1.35
CA SER A 255 21.13 13.99 2.70
C SER A 255 22.50 14.36 3.27
N ASP A 256 23.49 14.52 2.39
CA ASP A 256 24.79 15.10 2.68
C ASP A 256 25.37 15.76 1.41
N ARG A 257 26.64 16.20 1.46
CA ARG A 257 27.32 16.84 0.33
C ARG A 257 27.25 16.00 -0.95
N ASP A 258 27.50 14.70 -0.87
CA ASP A 258 27.71 13.84 -2.03
C ASP A 258 26.56 12.85 -2.23
N THR A 259 25.52 12.89 -1.40
CA THR A 259 24.41 11.94 -1.42
C THR A 259 23.07 12.63 -1.65
N TYR A 260 22.38 12.25 -2.72
CA TYR A 260 21.00 12.64 -3.00
C TYR A 260 20.03 11.50 -2.68
N THR A 261 18.98 11.78 -1.92
CA THR A 261 17.96 10.80 -1.56
C THR A 261 16.61 11.20 -2.14
N VAL A 262 15.92 10.24 -2.75
CA VAL A 262 14.58 10.39 -3.31
C VAL A 262 13.65 9.41 -2.61
N CYS A 263 12.53 9.91 -2.09
CA CYS A 263 11.42 9.08 -1.65
C CYS A 263 10.30 9.15 -2.69
N SER A 264 9.77 8.00 -3.08
CA SER A 264 8.71 7.86 -4.08
C SER A 264 7.62 6.95 -3.55
N CYS A 265 6.40 7.49 -3.43
CA CYS A 265 5.23 6.78 -2.94
C CYS A 265 4.26 6.52 -4.10
N LEU A 266 4.00 5.24 -4.39
CA LEU A 266 2.91 4.82 -5.26
C LEU A 266 1.63 4.81 -4.41
N TYR A 267 1.01 5.98 -4.21
CA TYR A 267 0.06 6.23 -3.11
C TYR A 267 -1.31 5.56 -3.24
N GLU A 268 -1.56 4.81 -4.33
CA GLU A 268 -2.70 3.90 -4.47
C GLU A 268 -2.33 2.44 -4.20
N THR A 269 -1.11 2.20 -3.71
CA THR A 269 -0.52 0.90 -3.45
C THR A 269 0.18 0.91 -2.09
N PRO A 270 0.59 -0.26 -1.54
CA PRO A 270 1.35 -0.29 -0.29
C PRO A 270 2.82 0.16 -0.44
N PHE A 271 3.28 0.49 -1.65
CA PHE A 271 4.71 0.60 -1.95
C PHE A 271 5.24 2.04 -1.88
N VAL A 272 6.29 2.20 -1.08
CA VAL A 272 7.15 3.36 -1.00
C VAL A 272 8.58 2.91 -1.25
N THR A 273 9.28 3.59 -2.16
CA THR A 273 10.67 3.31 -2.51
C THR A 273 11.55 4.51 -2.16
N THR A 274 12.61 4.28 -1.42
CA THR A 274 13.68 5.26 -1.14
C THR A 274 14.89 4.91 -1.98
N GLY A 275 15.25 5.78 -2.92
CA GLY A 275 16.49 5.71 -3.69
C GLY A 275 17.56 6.59 -3.06
N THR A 276 18.76 6.06 -2.85
CA THR A 276 19.93 6.80 -2.37
C THR A 276 21.03 6.76 -3.42
N PHE A 277 21.52 7.94 -3.80
CA PHE A 277 22.44 8.15 -4.90
C PHE A 277 23.67 8.89 -4.39
N ARG A 278 24.79 8.16 -4.24
CA ARG A 278 26.06 8.70 -3.76
C ARG A 278 27.01 8.94 -4.92
N PHE A 279 27.42 10.18 -5.11
CA PHE A 279 28.31 10.61 -6.18
C PHE A 279 29.77 10.64 -5.71
N GLN A 280 30.68 10.09 -6.51
CA GLN A 280 32.12 10.11 -6.25
C GLN A 280 32.87 10.41 -7.55
N GLY A 281 32.99 11.70 -7.87
CA GLY A 281 33.55 12.14 -9.15
C GLY A 281 32.68 11.65 -10.32
N ASP A 282 33.21 10.72 -11.10
CA ASP A 282 32.53 10.11 -12.24
C ASP A 282 31.79 8.81 -11.89
N GLU A 283 31.86 8.37 -10.63
CA GLU A 283 31.16 7.18 -10.14
C GLU A 283 29.87 7.55 -9.41
N LEU A 284 28.87 6.69 -9.52
CA LEU A 284 27.61 6.75 -8.78
C LEU A 284 27.36 5.40 -8.11
N THR A 285 27.04 5.39 -6.82
CA THR A 285 26.46 4.23 -6.16
C THR A 285 24.98 4.49 -5.92
N ALA A 286 24.11 3.62 -6.42
CA ALA A 286 22.66 3.70 -6.24
C ALA A 286 22.14 2.52 -5.42
N THR A 287 21.40 2.80 -4.35
CA THR A 287 20.67 1.80 -3.55
C THR A 287 19.20 2.16 -3.49
N PHE A 288 18.34 1.16 -3.37
CA PHE A 288 16.90 1.28 -3.33
C PHE A 288 16.35 0.42 -2.19
N VAL A 289 15.55 1.04 -1.34
CA VAL A 289 14.87 0.37 -0.22
C VAL A 289 13.36 0.55 -0.40
N ARG A 290 12.62 -0.54 -0.37
CA ARG A 290 11.15 -0.55 -0.35
C ARG A 290 10.66 -0.78 1.07
N ASN A 291 9.59 -0.10 1.48
CA ASN A 291 8.98 -0.33 2.80
C ASN A 291 8.49 -1.78 2.97
N VAL A 292 7.96 -2.37 1.90
CA VAL A 292 7.53 -3.77 1.85
C VAL A 292 7.78 -4.37 0.47
N SER A 293 7.99 -5.68 0.41
CA SER A 293 8.04 -6.44 -0.84
C SER A 293 7.75 -7.93 -0.58
N PHE A 294 7.48 -8.69 -1.65
CA PHE A 294 7.39 -10.16 -1.58
C PHE A 294 8.75 -10.86 -1.57
N GLY A 295 9.85 -10.09 -1.64
CA GLY A 295 11.22 -10.59 -1.64
C GLY A 295 12.08 -9.74 -0.73
N PRO A 296 13.37 -9.53 -1.06
CA PRO A 296 14.18 -8.52 -0.39
C PRO A 296 13.56 -7.13 -0.53
N THR A 297 13.57 -6.35 0.55
CA THR A 297 13.18 -4.93 0.53
C THR A 297 14.29 -4.04 0.01
N GLU A 298 15.53 -4.51 0.02
CA GLU A 298 16.71 -3.78 -0.43
C GLU A 298 17.37 -4.51 -1.60
N ASN A 299 17.92 -3.75 -2.54
CA ASN A 299 18.74 -4.30 -3.62
C ASN A 299 20.24 -4.19 -3.29
N GLU A 300 21.03 -5.04 -3.96
CA GLU A 300 22.49 -4.86 -4.00
C GLU A 300 22.85 -3.51 -4.63
N PRO A 301 23.86 -2.80 -4.12
CA PRO A 301 24.28 -1.51 -4.67
C PRO A 301 24.60 -1.57 -6.17
N LEU A 302 23.98 -0.69 -6.94
CA LEU A 302 24.25 -0.54 -8.36
C LEU A 302 25.37 0.48 -8.57
N MET A 303 26.43 0.07 -9.27
CA MET A 303 27.57 0.92 -9.58
C MET A 303 27.42 1.51 -10.99
N GLY A 304 27.23 2.81 -11.07
CA GLY A 304 27.14 3.59 -12.29
C GLY A 304 28.43 4.37 -12.57
N ARG A 305 28.75 4.58 -13.85
CA ARG A 305 29.82 5.49 -14.29
C ARG A 305 29.28 6.53 -15.25
N ALA A 306 29.69 7.77 -15.08
CA ALA A 306 29.31 8.85 -15.95
C ALA A 306 29.95 8.72 -17.34
N GLU A 307 29.18 9.05 -18.37
CA GLU A 307 29.72 9.42 -19.70
C GLU A 307 30.46 10.77 -19.68
#